data_AF-A0A835RMK6-F1
#
_entry.id   AF-A0A835RMK6-F1
#
_cell.length_a   1.000
_cell.length_b   1.000
_cell.length_c   1.000
_cell.angle_alpha   90.00
_cell.angle_beta   90.00
_cell.angle_gamma   90.00
#
_symmetry.space_group_name_H-M   'P 1'
#
loop_
_entity.id
_entity.type
_entity.pdbx_description
1 polymer ?
#
loop_
_entity_poly.entity_id
_entity_poly.type
_entity_poly.pdbx_seq_one_letter_code
_entity_poly.pdbx_strand_id
1 'polypeptide(L)'
;MSAFSSALESSVRFGLRQGLAKGFVIGSNGLTFAIWAFVVWYSSRLVMYHGAKGGTVFAVCTGIIFGGLSLGSSLSNLKYFGEAIAAAERIREIIERKQEIDSESWEGEELELVEGEVEFREAEVFKGFSMMVPAGKTVALVGGSGSGKSTAVALRQRFYDPAGGEVLLDGVDIRRLRLKWLRAQIGLVSQESALFATTIRENTLFGKEDATLEEVVEAATVANAHGFISQLPQGYDTQLEFFDKNVLLKKRKLNHDQDIHLVESMEGDTSYPLVVIKVNDPSLSHHIKKLRKEEYD
;
A
#
# COMPACT_ATOMS: atom_id res chain seq x y z
N MET A 1 -10.76 3.44 -33.03
CA MET A 1 -10.01 2.42 -33.79
C MET A 1 -8.77 2.98 -34.49
N SER A 2 -8.79 4.20 -35.05
CA SER A 2 -7.63 4.81 -35.74
C SER A 2 -6.41 5.06 -34.85
N ALA A 3 -6.60 5.52 -33.60
CA ALA A 3 -5.50 5.76 -32.66
C ALA A 3 -4.75 4.47 -32.25
N PHE A 4 -5.49 3.37 -32.03
CA PHE A 4 -4.90 2.06 -31.72
C PHE A 4 -4.13 1.48 -32.92
N SER A 5 -4.68 1.61 -34.12
CA SER A 5 -4.02 1.20 -35.37
C SER A 5 -2.71 1.96 -35.60
N SER A 6 -2.71 3.28 -35.40
CA SER A 6 -1.51 4.11 -35.53
C SER A 6 -0.44 3.77 -34.49
N ALA A 7 -0.83 3.44 -33.25
CA ALA A 7 0.10 2.99 -32.23
C ALA A 7 0.77 1.64 -32.61
N LEU A 8 0.01 0.71 -33.19
CA LEU A 8 0.53 -0.60 -33.62
C LEU A 8 1.49 -0.52 -34.80
N GLU A 9 1.30 0.42 -35.72
CA GLU A 9 2.17 0.55 -36.90
C GLU A 9 3.64 0.79 -36.52
N SER A 10 3.87 1.56 -35.43
CA SER A 10 5.21 1.77 -34.88
C SER A 10 5.83 0.47 -34.33
N SER A 11 5.06 -0.31 -33.57
CA SER A 11 5.47 -1.61 -33.03
C SER A 11 5.74 -2.63 -34.12
N VAL A 12 4.94 -2.65 -35.19
CA VAL A 12 5.13 -3.55 -36.34
C VAL A 12 6.41 -3.20 -37.08
N ARG A 13 6.66 -1.92 -37.36
CA ARG A 13 7.89 -1.47 -38.04
C ARG A 13 9.15 -1.79 -37.23
N PHE A 14 9.06 -1.61 -35.91
CA PHE A 14 10.12 -2.00 -34.98
C PHE A 14 10.32 -3.52 -34.98
N GLY A 15 9.24 -4.29 -34.90
CA GLY A 15 9.26 -5.75 -34.94
C GLY A 15 9.87 -6.30 -36.23
N LEU A 16 9.58 -5.69 -37.39
CA LEU A 16 10.19 -6.06 -38.67
C LEU A 16 11.71 -5.82 -38.69
N ARG A 17 12.17 -4.65 -38.21
CA ARG A 17 13.61 -4.36 -38.10
C ARG A 17 14.31 -5.31 -37.13
N GLN A 18 13.68 -5.60 -36.00
CA GLN A 18 14.19 -6.55 -35.02
C GLN A 18 14.22 -7.97 -35.60
N GLY A 19 13.21 -8.37 -36.37
CA GLY A 19 13.14 -9.64 -37.06
C GLY A 19 14.26 -9.82 -38.09
N LEU A 20 14.50 -8.81 -38.93
CA LEU A 20 15.62 -8.80 -39.87
C LEU A 20 16.98 -8.90 -39.16
N ALA A 21 17.18 -8.13 -38.09
CA ALA A 21 18.40 -8.19 -37.29
C ALA A 21 18.62 -9.58 -36.65
N LYS A 22 17.57 -10.18 -36.07
CA LYS A 22 17.62 -11.55 -35.53
C LYS A 22 17.93 -12.58 -36.62
N GLY A 23 17.31 -12.44 -37.79
CA GLY A 23 17.56 -13.31 -38.94
C GLY A 23 19.02 -13.28 -39.38
N PHE A 24 19.63 -12.09 -39.44
CA PHE A 24 21.06 -11.93 -39.73
C PHE A 24 21.95 -12.60 -38.68
N VAL A 25 21.64 -12.43 -37.40
CA VAL A 25 22.38 -13.08 -36.29
C VAL A 25 22.29 -14.61 -36.38
N ILE A 26 21.10 -15.17 -36.62
CA ILE A 26 20.94 -16.63 -36.79
C ILE A 26 21.68 -17.12 -38.04
N GLY A 27 21.60 -16.38 -39.14
CA GLY A 27 22.31 -16.69 -40.39
C GLY A 27 23.84 -16.68 -40.25
N SER A 28 24.38 -15.82 -39.37
CA SER A 28 25.82 -15.74 -39.11
C SER A 28 26.41 -17.03 -38.50
N ASN A 29 25.57 -17.93 -37.98
CA ASN A 29 25.99 -19.25 -37.51
C ASN A 29 26.63 -20.12 -38.62
N GLY A 30 26.43 -19.77 -39.90
CA GLY A 30 27.16 -20.37 -41.02
C GLY A 30 28.70 -20.23 -40.91
N LEU A 31 29.19 -19.15 -40.29
CA LEU A 31 30.62 -18.93 -40.05
C LEU A 31 31.22 -20.00 -39.14
N THR A 32 30.43 -20.57 -38.22
CA THR A 32 30.85 -21.67 -37.35
C THR A 32 31.30 -22.88 -38.17
N PHE A 33 30.60 -23.22 -39.25
CA PHE A 33 30.99 -24.33 -40.14
C PHE A 33 32.28 -24.05 -40.90
N ALA A 34 32.53 -22.80 -41.29
CA ALA A 34 33.79 -22.40 -41.92
C ALA A 34 34.97 -22.52 -40.94
N ILE A 35 34.77 -22.11 -39.68
CA ILE A 35 35.75 -22.29 -38.59
C ILE A 35 36.02 -23.79 -38.39
N TRP A 36 34.98 -24.63 -38.36
CA TRP A 36 35.13 -26.09 -38.24
C TRP A 36 35.95 -26.67 -39.39
N ALA A 37 35.66 -26.29 -40.63
CA ALA A 37 36.41 -26.75 -41.80
C ALA A 37 37.89 -26.35 -41.72
N PHE A 38 38.18 -25.12 -41.27
CA PHE A 38 39.55 -24.64 -41.10
C PHE A 38 40.30 -25.38 -39.99
N VAL A 39 39.66 -25.59 -38.84
CA VAL A 39 40.25 -26.34 -37.72
C VAL A 39 40.57 -27.77 -38.12
N VAL A 40 39.66 -28.45 -38.84
CA VAL A 40 39.90 -29.81 -39.35
C VAL A 40 41.04 -29.85 -40.36
N TRP A 41 41.08 -28.90 -41.30
CA TRP A 41 42.14 -28.79 -42.30
C TRP A 41 43.53 -28.60 -41.66
N TYR A 42 43.64 -27.66 -40.72
CA TYR A 42 44.90 -27.40 -40.02
C TYR A 42 45.31 -28.59 -39.11
N SER A 43 44.34 -29.19 -38.43
CA SER A 43 44.56 -30.38 -37.60
C SER A 43 45.11 -31.56 -38.41
N SER A 44 44.56 -31.77 -39.61
CA SER A 44 45.03 -32.82 -40.54
C SER A 44 46.48 -32.59 -40.96
N ARG A 45 46.85 -31.35 -41.31
CA ARG A 45 48.23 -30.96 -41.61
C ARG A 45 49.19 -31.23 -40.45
N LEU A 46 48.76 -30.93 -39.22
CA LEU A 46 49.58 -31.12 -38.01
C LEU A 46 49.89 -32.60 -37.74
N VAL A 47 48.92 -33.49 -37.98
CA VAL A 47 49.09 -34.93 -37.85
C VAL A 47 50.00 -35.49 -38.96
N MET A 48 49.81 -35.04 -40.21
CA MET A 48 50.54 -35.59 -41.37
C MET A 48 52.00 -35.12 -41.47
N TYR A 49 52.30 -33.86 -41.14
CA TYR A 49 53.61 -33.25 -41.40
C TYR A 49 54.44 -32.95 -40.16
N HIS A 50 53.82 -32.86 -38.99
CA HIS A 50 54.50 -32.49 -37.74
C HIS A 50 54.49 -33.59 -36.67
N GLY A 51 54.01 -34.79 -37.01
CA GLY A 51 54.06 -35.97 -36.14
C GLY A 51 53.18 -35.85 -34.88
N ALA A 52 52.19 -34.95 -34.87
CA ALA A 52 51.28 -34.79 -33.73
C ALA A 52 50.39 -36.03 -33.56
N LYS A 53 50.15 -36.43 -32.30
CA LYS A 53 49.23 -37.54 -31.97
C LYS A 53 47.78 -37.12 -32.24
N GLY A 54 47.09 -37.84 -33.13
CA GLY A 54 45.71 -37.52 -33.54
C GLY A 54 44.73 -37.37 -32.37
N GLY A 55 44.85 -38.21 -31.33
CA GLY A 55 44.00 -38.11 -30.14
C GLY A 55 44.18 -36.80 -29.36
N THR A 56 45.41 -36.29 -29.26
CA THR A 56 45.70 -35.00 -28.59
C THR A 56 45.14 -33.83 -29.40
N VAL A 57 45.31 -33.85 -30.72
CA VAL A 57 44.78 -32.81 -31.62
C VAL A 57 43.26 -32.77 -31.56
N PHE A 58 42.59 -33.93 -31.58
CA PHE A 58 41.14 -34.04 -31.46
C PHE A 58 40.63 -33.47 -30.13
N ALA A 59 41.28 -33.80 -29.00
CA ALA A 59 40.89 -33.30 -27.68
C ALA A 59 41.02 -31.77 -27.58
N VAL A 60 42.11 -31.18 -28.08
CA VAL A 60 42.32 -29.72 -28.09
C VAL A 60 41.28 -29.00 -28.94
N CYS A 61 41.00 -29.51 -30.15
CA CYS A 61 40.02 -28.90 -31.05
C CYS A 61 38.61 -28.94 -30.45
N THR A 62 38.24 -30.08 -29.87
CA THR A 62 36.96 -30.27 -29.19
C THR A 62 36.82 -29.28 -28.03
N GLY A 63 37.88 -29.11 -27.22
CA GLY A 63 37.90 -28.13 -26.13
C GLY A 63 37.71 -26.69 -26.59
N ILE A 64 38.38 -26.27 -27.67
CA ILE A 64 38.24 -24.91 -28.23
C ILE A 64 36.80 -24.66 -28.71
N ILE A 65 36.20 -25.63 -29.39
CA ILE A 65 34.85 -25.50 -29.95
C ILE A 65 33.79 -25.42 -28.84
N PHE A 66 33.78 -26.40 -27.92
CA PHE A 66 32.80 -26.41 -26.84
C PHE A 66 33.02 -25.24 -25.86
N GLY A 67 34.28 -24.87 -25.60
CA GLY A 67 34.61 -23.69 -24.80
C GLY A 67 34.10 -22.39 -25.44
N GLY A 68 34.32 -22.20 -26.74
CA GLY A 68 33.83 -21.04 -27.48
C GLY A 68 32.30 -20.94 -27.50
N LEU A 69 31.61 -22.06 -27.76
CA LEU A 69 30.14 -22.10 -27.75
C LEU A 69 29.57 -21.79 -26.36
N SER A 70 30.15 -22.35 -25.30
CA SER A 70 29.73 -22.12 -23.91
C SER A 70 29.96 -20.67 -23.46
N LEU A 71 31.08 -20.08 -23.89
CA LEU A 71 31.37 -18.67 -23.63
C LEU A 71 30.38 -17.76 -24.37
N GLY A 72 30.14 -18.01 -25.66
CA GLY A 72 29.21 -17.23 -26.47
C GLY A 72 27.78 -17.26 -25.93
N SER A 73 27.29 -18.43 -25.51
CA SER A 73 25.97 -18.54 -24.88
C SER A 73 25.93 -17.82 -23.52
N SER A 74 26.99 -17.88 -22.72
CA SER A 74 27.08 -17.18 -21.43
C SER A 74 27.10 -15.66 -21.57
N LEU A 75 27.73 -15.11 -22.61
CA LEU A 75 27.75 -13.67 -22.87
C LEU A 75 26.35 -13.07 -23.05
N SER A 76 25.40 -13.84 -23.58
CA SER A 76 24.01 -13.38 -23.73
C SER A 76 23.34 -13.08 -22.38
N ASN A 77 23.83 -13.69 -21.29
CA ASN A 77 23.30 -13.47 -19.94
C ASN A 77 23.76 -12.16 -19.31
N LEU A 78 24.82 -11.52 -19.82
CA LEU A 78 25.33 -10.24 -19.28
C LEU A 78 24.27 -9.14 -19.29
N LYS A 79 23.37 -9.17 -20.28
CA LYS A 79 22.23 -8.25 -20.35
C LYS A 79 21.35 -8.33 -19.10
N TYR A 80 21.06 -9.54 -18.62
CA TYR A 80 20.21 -9.74 -17.45
C TYR A 80 20.85 -9.21 -16.17
N PHE A 81 22.18 -9.29 -16.05
CA PHE A 81 22.88 -8.66 -14.93
C PHE A 81 22.70 -7.14 -14.94
N GLY A 82 22.81 -6.49 -16.10
CA GLY A 82 22.56 -5.05 -16.23
C GLY A 82 21.12 -4.67 -15.86
N GLU A 83 20.13 -5.43 -16.35
CA GLU A 83 18.72 -5.22 -16.00
C GLU A 83 18.43 -5.44 -14.51
N ALA A 84 19.05 -6.46 -13.92
CA ALA A 84 18.93 -6.77 -12.49
C ALA A 84 19.55 -5.68 -11.61
N ILE A 85 20.72 -5.16 -11.96
CA ILE A 85 21.35 -4.05 -11.24
C ILE A 85 20.46 -2.80 -11.28
N ALA A 86 19.95 -2.44 -12.45
CA ALA A 86 19.06 -1.29 -12.58
C ALA A 86 17.73 -1.46 -11.81
N ALA A 87 17.19 -2.67 -11.74
CA ALA A 87 16.02 -2.96 -10.92
C ALA A 87 16.34 -2.90 -9.41
N ALA A 88 17.48 -3.43 -9.00
CA ALA A 88 17.94 -3.40 -7.62
C ALA A 88 18.17 -1.98 -7.12
N GLU A 89 18.72 -1.09 -7.95
CA GLU A 89 18.91 0.33 -7.60
C GLU A 89 17.60 1.03 -7.24
N ARG A 90 16.53 0.81 -8.01
CA ARG A 90 15.20 1.39 -7.72
C ARG A 90 14.61 0.87 -6.42
N ILE A 91 14.77 -0.44 -6.15
CA ILE A 91 14.29 -1.04 -4.89
C ILE A 91 15.10 -0.48 -3.71
N ARG A 92 16.42 -0.38 -3.87
CA ARG A 92 17.32 0.15 -2.86
C ARG A 92 17.02 1.60 -2.52
N GLU A 93 16.72 2.43 -3.51
CA GLU A 93 16.31 3.83 -3.29
C GLU A 93 15.08 3.94 -2.38
N ILE A 94 14.09 3.05 -2.55
CA ILE A 94 12.89 3.02 -1.71
C ILE A 94 13.22 2.56 -0.29
N ILE A 95 14.07 1.53 -0.14
CA ILE A 95 14.45 0.96 1.16
C ILE A 95 15.33 1.93 1.96
N GLU A 96 16.28 2.61 1.31
CA GLU A 96 17.23 3.53 1.95
C GLU A 96 16.66 4.93 2.18
N ARG A 97 15.45 5.21 1.67
CA ARG A 97 14.78 6.50 1.87
C ARG A 97 14.56 6.75 3.36
N LYS A 98 15.24 7.76 3.90
CA LYS A 98 14.96 8.27 5.25
C LYS A 98 13.57 8.91 5.30
N GLN A 99 12.72 8.43 6.21
CA GLN A 99 11.40 8.99 6.45
C GLN A 99 11.51 10.19 7.40
N GLU A 100 10.82 11.29 7.10
CA GLU A 100 10.74 12.45 8.01
C GLU A 100 9.84 12.15 9.20
N ILE A 101 8.72 11.47 8.95
CA ILE A 101 7.78 10.97 9.95
C ILE A 101 7.87 9.44 9.93
N ASP A 102 8.69 8.89 10.83
CA ASP A 102 8.89 7.45 10.97
C ASP A 102 7.81 6.87 11.91
N SER A 103 6.99 5.96 11.39
CA SER A 103 5.92 5.31 12.18
C SER A 103 6.41 4.17 13.06
N GLU A 104 7.57 3.57 12.73
CA GLU A 104 8.14 2.45 13.48
C GLU A 104 9.14 2.91 14.54
N SER A 105 9.51 4.19 14.55
CA SER A 105 10.39 4.75 15.56
C SER A 105 9.82 4.59 16.98
N TRP A 106 10.70 4.24 17.91
CA TRP A 106 10.44 4.23 19.36
C TRP A 106 10.80 5.57 20.03
N GLU A 107 11.21 6.56 19.24
CA GLU A 107 11.53 7.89 19.74
C GLU A 107 10.26 8.68 20.09
N GLY A 108 10.39 9.52 21.13
CA GLY A 108 9.32 10.37 21.63
C GLY A 108 8.82 9.95 23.01
N GLU A 109 7.97 10.80 23.57
CA GLU A 109 7.37 10.65 24.89
C GLU A 109 5.99 9.99 24.77
N GLU A 110 5.60 9.20 25.77
CA GLU A 110 4.23 8.67 25.94
C GLU A 110 3.65 9.30 27.20
N LEU A 111 2.41 9.80 27.14
CA LEU A 111 1.77 10.39 28.31
C LEU A 111 1.12 9.28 29.14
N GLU A 112 1.34 9.29 30.45
CA GLU A 112 0.74 8.30 31.36
C GLU A 112 -0.78 8.48 31.46
N LEU A 113 -1.24 9.73 31.39
CA LEU A 113 -2.65 10.11 31.43
C LEU A 113 -2.96 11.03 30.25
N VAL A 114 -4.06 10.74 29.56
CA VAL A 114 -4.57 11.55 28.45
C VAL A 114 -5.95 12.06 28.83
N GLU A 115 -6.07 13.37 29.01
CA GLU A 115 -7.37 14.04 29.23
C GLU A 115 -8.07 14.28 27.88
N GLY A 116 -7.28 14.55 26.84
CA GLY A 116 -7.74 14.64 25.46
C GLY A 116 -8.04 16.07 25.00
N GLU A 117 -7.42 17.07 25.62
CA GLU A 117 -7.42 18.44 25.12
C GLU A 117 -6.58 18.54 23.84
N VAL A 118 -7.13 19.21 22.83
CA VAL A 118 -6.45 19.44 21.54
C VAL A 118 -6.32 20.92 21.27
N GLU A 119 -5.11 21.39 21.04
CA GLU A 119 -4.86 22.79 20.73
C GLU A 119 -4.08 22.93 19.42
N PHE A 120 -4.56 23.80 18.54
CA PHE A 120 -3.84 24.30 17.37
C PHE A 120 -3.37 25.72 17.71
N ARG A 121 -2.06 25.98 17.65
CA ARG A 121 -1.47 27.31 17.85
C ARG A 121 -0.80 27.77 16.57
N GLU A 122 -1.38 28.78 15.93
CA GLU A 122 -0.82 29.45 14.74
C GLU A 122 -0.40 28.48 13.62
N ALA A 123 -1.17 27.41 13.41
CA ALA A 123 -0.84 26.43 12.39
C ALA A 123 -0.86 27.08 10.99
N GLU A 124 0.32 27.29 10.40
CA GLU A 124 0.49 28.07 9.15
C GLU A 124 -0.21 27.44 7.94
N VAL A 125 -0.59 26.16 8.05
CA VAL A 125 -1.41 25.44 7.06
C VAL A 125 -2.73 26.17 6.77
N PHE A 126 -3.18 27.03 7.69
CA PHE A 126 -4.39 27.82 7.58
C PHE A 126 -4.16 29.29 8.00
N LYS A 127 -3.16 30.00 7.46
CA LYS A 127 -2.99 31.46 7.67
C LYS A 127 -3.22 31.92 9.13
N GLY A 128 -2.61 31.26 10.10
CA GLY A 128 -2.74 31.61 11.53
C GLY A 128 -3.98 31.02 12.22
N PHE A 129 -4.36 29.78 11.90
CA PHE A 129 -5.46 29.09 12.58
C PHE A 129 -5.06 28.68 13.99
N SER A 130 -5.85 29.15 14.96
CA SER A 130 -5.75 28.74 16.35
C SER A 130 -7.13 28.27 16.83
N MET A 131 -7.15 27.09 17.45
CA MET A 131 -8.38 26.46 17.95
C MET A 131 -8.05 25.59 19.15
N MET A 132 -8.90 25.61 20.17
CA MET A 132 -8.81 24.72 21.32
C MET A 132 -10.08 23.87 21.39
N VAL A 133 -9.90 22.57 21.56
CA VAL A 133 -10.95 21.57 21.80
C VAL A 133 -10.75 21.04 23.21
N PRO A 134 -11.59 21.43 24.17
CA PRO A 134 -11.49 20.94 25.54
C PRO A 134 -11.73 19.43 25.64
N ALA A 135 -11.10 18.79 26.63
CA ALA A 135 -11.30 17.39 26.95
C ALA A 135 -12.79 17.04 27.13
N GLY A 136 -13.20 15.88 26.58
CA GLY A 136 -14.58 15.38 26.68
C GLY A 136 -15.64 16.19 25.92
N LYS A 137 -15.25 17.17 25.10
CA LYS A 137 -16.18 17.96 24.28
C LYS A 137 -16.10 17.56 22.81
N THR A 138 -17.28 17.57 22.16
CA THR A 138 -17.38 17.40 20.71
C THR A 138 -17.39 18.76 20.03
N VAL A 139 -16.46 18.97 19.10
CA VAL A 139 -16.38 20.19 18.27
C VAL A 139 -16.62 19.81 16.81
N ALA A 140 -17.46 20.59 16.13
CA ALA A 140 -17.74 20.42 14.71
C ALA A 140 -17.01 21.51 13.89
N LEU A 141 -16.19 21.08 12.94
CA LEU A 141 -15.54 21.97 11.97
C LEU A 141 -16.43 22.10 10.73
N VAL A 142 -17.01 23.29 10.53
CA VAL A 142 -17.91 23.58 9.39
C VAL A 142 -17.26 24.62 8.47
N GLY A 143 -17.42 24.45 7.16
CA GLY A 143 -16.92 25.40 6.16
C GLY A 143 -17.04 24.87 4.74
N GLY A 144 -16.81 25.75 3.76
CA GLY A 144 -16.86 25.40 2.33
C GLY A 144 -15.85 24.31 1.93
N SER A 145 -16.03 23.71 0.75
CA SER A 145 -15.02 22.79 0.20
C SER A 145 -13.67 23.51 0.07
N GLY A 146 -12.58 22.81 0.41
CA GLY A 146 -11.24 23.41 0.41
C GLY A 146 -10.91 24.31 1.61
N SER A 147 -11.81 24.47 2.58
CA SER A 147 -11.51 25.22 3.83
C SER A 147 -10.50 24.52 4.75
N GLY A 148 -10.01 23.34 4.35
CA GLY A 148 -8.98 22.54 5.02
C GLY A 148 -9.43 21.70 6.21
N LYS A 149 -10.74 21.47 6.44
CA LYS A 149 -11.25 20.60 7.52
C LYS A 149 -10.51 19.24 7.61
N SER A 150 -10.36 18.56 6.48
CA SER A 150 -9.65 17.27 6.40
C SER A 150 -8.15 17.43 6.70
N THR A 151 -7.57 18.58 6.39
CA THR A 151 -6.17 18.90 6.70
C THR A 151 -5.94 19.06 8.19
N ALA A 152 -6.87 19.68 8.93
CA ALA A 152 -6.77 19.81 10.40
C ALA A 152 -6.78 18.42 11.06
N VAL A 153 -7.62 17.52 10.55
CA VAL A 153 -7.73 16.12 10.99
C VAL A 153 -6.46 15.33 10.64
N ALA A 154 -5.86 15.58 9.49
CA ALA A 154 -4.60 14.95 9.08
C ALA A 154 -3.39 15.43 9.91
N LEU A 155 -3.34 16.71 10.26
CA LEU A 155 -2.32 17.28 11.15
C LEU A 155 -2.43 16.69 12.56
N ARG A 156 -3.64 16.57 13.10
CA ARG A 156 -3.86 15.95 14.42
C ARG A 156 -3.37 14.51 14.49
N GLN A 157 -3.49 13.76 13.40
CA GLN A 157 -2.98 12.39 13.28
C GLN A 157 -1.50 12.30 12.92
N ARG A 158 -0.85 13.47 12.77
CA ARG A 158 0.53 13.62 12.33
C ARG A 158 0.79 12.81 11.05
N PHE A 159 -0.11 12.92 10.07
CA PHE A 159 0.20 12.54 8.68
C PHE A 159 1.08 13.58 8.01
N TYR A 160 1.05 14.80 8.52
CA TYR A 160 1.94 15.90 8.15
C TYR A 160 2.37 16.60 9.44
N ASP A 161 3.59 17.12 9.47
CA ASP A 161 4.01 18.07 10.49
C ASP A 161 3.58 19.49 10.04
N PRO A 162 3.17 20.37 10.97
CA PRO A 162 2.84 21.74 10.63
C PRO A 162 4.10 22.49 10.15
N ALA A 163 3.99 23.23 9.04
CA ALA A 163 5.10 24.03 8.51
C ALA A 163 5.53 25.17 9.46
N GLY A 164 4.58 25.68 10.25
CA GLY A 164 4.76 26.67 11.30
C GLY A 164 3.64 26.54 12.33
N GLY A 165 3.89 26.98 13.56
CA GLY A 165 3.01 26.76 14.71
C GLY A 165 3.16 25.38 15.35
N GLU A 166 2.21 25.04 16.21
CA GLU A 166 2.21 23.80 17.01
C GLU A 166 0.81 23.16 17.05
N VAL A 167 0.77 21.84 17.15
CA VAL A 167 -0.44 21.08 17.46
C VAL A 167 -0.17 20.31 18.74
N LEU A 168 -0.97 20.54 19.77
CA LEU A 168 -0.74 20.01 21.11
C LEU A 168 -1.84 18.99 21.48
N LEU A 169 -1.43 17.96 22.23
CA LEU A 169 -2.29 17.07 23.00
C LEU A 169 -1.95 17.27 24.48
N ASP A 170 -2.92 17.69 25.28
CA ASP A 170 -2.75 17.94 26.72
C ASP A 170 -1.53 18.84 27.04
N GLY A 171 -1.34 19.88 26.22
CA GLY A 171 -0.23 20.83 26.34
C GLY A 171 1.12 20.35 25.80
N VAL A 172 1.23 19.13 25.26
CA VAL A 172 2.46 18.58 24.68
C VAL A 172 2.36 18.54 23.15
N ASP A 173 3.38 19.05 22.46
CA ASP A 173 3.45 19.03 21.00
C ASP A 173 3.46 17.58 20.47
N ILE A 174 2.58 17.27 19.52
CA ILE A 174 2.47 15.95 18.87
C ILE A 174 3.78 15.49 18.19
N ARG A 175 4.69 16.42 17.86
CA ARG A 175 6.02 16.10 17.30
C ARG A 175 6.93 15.41 18.31
N ARG A 176 6.75 15.70 19.60
CA ARG A 176 7.51 15.11 20.71
C ARG A 176 6.96 13.76 21.14
N LEU A 177 5.71 13.46 20.80
CA LEU A 177 5.05 12.22 21.17
C LEU A 177 5.45 11.09 20.23
N ARG A 178 5.53 9.88 20.79
CA ARG A 178 5.76 8.67 20.00
C ARG A 178 4.57 8.42 19.06
N LEU A 179 4.84 8.32 17.76
CA LEU A 179 3.79 8.35 16.73
C LEU A 179 2.79 7.19 16.83
N LYS A 180 3.30 5.96 17.05
CA LYS A 180 2.46 4.76 17.18
C LYS A 180 1.53 4.86 18.39
N TRP A 181 2.03 5.37 19.51
CA TRP A 181 1.24 5.61 20.72
C TRP A 181 0.19 6.70 20.48
N LEU A 182 0.57 7.84 19.89
CA LEU A 182 -0.35 8.94 19.57
C LEU A 182 -1.53 8.46 18.73
N ARG A 183 -1.27 7.70 17.67
CA ARG A 183 -2.31 7.17 16.77
C ARG A 183 -3.20 6.13 17.44
N ALA A 184 -2.69 5.37 18.42
CA ALA A 184 -3.51 4.44 19.21
C ALA A 184 -4.54 5.16 20.10
N GLN A 185 -4.32 6.44 20.44
CA GLN A 185 -5.28 7.24 21.20
C GLN A 185 -6.35 7.92 20.33
N ILE A 186 -6.30 7.77 19.00
CA ILE A 186 -7.18 8.48 18.06
C ILE A 186 -8.01 7.49 17.26
N GLY A 187 -9.34 7.61 17.33
CA GLY A 187 -10.26 6.96 16.40
C GLY A 187 -10.55 7.86 15.20
N LEU A 188 -10.31 7.37 13.98
CA LEU A 188 -10.68 8.06 12.74
C LEU A 188 -11.82 7.34 12.03
N VAL A 189 -12.86 8.09 11.67
CA VAL A 189 -13.88 7.64 10.70
C VAL A 189 -13.70 8.43 9.41
N SER A 190 -13.27 7.73 8.36
CA SER A 190 -13.03 8.33 7.04
C SER A 190 -14.33 8.54 6.26
N GLN A 191 -14.36 9.59 5.42
CA GLN A 191 -15.50 9.87 4.54
C GLN A 191 -15.79 8.72 3.56
N GLU A 192 -14.74 8.05 3.08
CA GLU A 192 -14.86 6.78 2.37
C GLU A 192 -14.31 5.66 3.25
N SER A 193 -15.16 4.70 3.62
CA SER A 193 -14.74 3.52 4.37
C SER A 193 -13.93 2.59 3.47
N ALA A 194 -12.68 2.31 3.87
CA ALA A 194 -11.88 1.27 3.25
C ALA A 194 -12.12 -0.05 4.00
N LEU A 195 -12.52 -1.10 3.27
CA LEU A 195 -12.62 -2.46 3.80
C LEU A 195 -11.55 -3.31 3.13
N PHE A 196 -10.88 -4.15 3.91
CA PHE A 196 -9.94 -5.12 3.41
C PHE A 196 -10.68 -6.33 2.85
N ALA A 197 -10.09 -6.97 1.83
CA ALA A 197 -10.63 -8.16 1.19
C ALA A 197 -10.50 -9.40 2.10
N THR A 198 -11.24 -9.40 3.20
CA THR A 198 -11.29 -10.44 4.21
C THR A 198 -12.68 -10.47 4.86
N THR A 199 -12.89 -11.30 5.89
CA THR A 199 -14.16 -11.41 6.62
C THR A 199 -14.55 -10.11 7.32
N ILE A 200 -15.84 -9.94 7.60
CA ILE A 200 -16.34 -8.83 8.41
C ILE A 200 -15.69 -8.84 9.79
N ARG A 201 -15.54 -10.02 10.40
CA ARG A 201 -14.83 -10.22 11.67
C ARG A 201 -13.41 -9.68 11.62
N GLU A 202 -12.62 -10.09 10.64
CA GLU A 202 -11.23 -9.67 10.51
C GLU A 202 -11.12 -8.16 10.23
N ASN A 203 -12.06 -7.59 9.47
CA ASN A 203 -12.13 -6.14 9.28
C ASN A 203 -12.33 -5.38 10.60
N THR A 204 -13.17 -5.90 11.51
CA THR A 204 -13.37 -5.32 12.83
C THR A 204 -12.13 -5.48 13.73
N LEU A 205 -11.42 -6.60 13.62
CA LEU A 205 -10.21 -6.87 14.40
C LEU A 205 -9.03 -5.95 14.06
N PHE A 206 -9.00 -5.29 12.88
CA PHE A 206 -7.99 -4.26 12.62
C PHE A 206 -8.07 -3.06 13.56
N GLY A 207 -9.23 -2.82 14.20
CA GLY A 207 -9.35 -1.78 15.22
C GLY A 207 -8.77 -2.20 16.58
N LYS A 208 -8.79 -3.51 16.89
CA LYS A 208 -8.25 -4.11 18.11
C LYS A 208 -7.96 -5.59 17.86
N GLU A 209 -6.69 -5.91 17.62
CA GLU A 209 -6.25 -7.25 17.16
C GLU A 209 -6.56 -8.37 18.16
N ASP A 210 -6.60 -8.04 19.46
CA ASP A 210 -6.84 -8.96 20.57
C ASP A 210 -8.31 -9.01 21.02
N ALA A 211 -9.24 -8.43 20.26
CA ALA A 211 -10.65 -8.38 20.65
C ALA A 211 -11.32 -9.76 20.63
N THR A 212 -12.15 -10.03 21.64
CA THR A 212 -12.95 -11.26 21.68
C THR A 212 -14.14 -11.18 20.74
N LEU A 213 -14.77 -12.32 20.43
CA LEU A 213 -15.95 -12.33 19.56
C LEU A 213 -17.11 -11.51 20.19
N GLU A 214 -17.24 -11.55 21.51
CA GLU A 214 -18.23 -10.77 22.25
C GLU A 214 -18.00 -9.27 22.08
N GLU A 215 -16.74 -8.81 22.19
CA GLU A 215 -16.39 -7.40 21.95
C GLU A 215 -16.66 -6.97 20.50
N VAL A 216 -16.40 -7.86 19.53
CA VAL A 216 -16.72 -7.62 18.11
C VAL A 216 -18.23 -7.46 17.91
N VAL A 217 -19.04 -8.31 18.55
CA VAL A 217 -20.50 -8.24 18.46
C VAL A 217 -21.04 -6.99 19.17
N GLU A 218 -20.49 -6.64 20.32
CA GLU A 218 -20.85 -5.42 21.06
C GLU A 218 -20.54 -4.17 20.23
N ALA A 219 -19.32 -4.07 19.67
CA ALA A 219 -18.92 -2.95 18.81
C ALA A 219 -19.84 -2.83 17.58
N ALA A 220 -20.16 -3.94 16.92
CA ALA A 220 -21.09 -3.96 15.80
C ALA A 220 -22.53 -3.61 16.20
N THR A 221 -22.94 -3.90 17.44
CA THR A 221 -24.26 -3.53 17.96
C THR A 221 -24.35 -2.03 18.23
N VAL A 222 -23.33 -1.45 18.87
CA VAL A 222 -23.23 0.00 19.10
C VAL A 222 -23.14 0.77 17.78
N ALA A 223 -22.51 0.19 16.76
CA ALA A 223 -22.45 0.74 15.40
C ALA A 223 -23.71 0.47 14.55
N ASN A 224 -24.76 -0.12 15.13
CA ASN A 224 -26.00 -0.50 14.44
C ASN A 224 -25.80 -1.41 13.20
N ALA A 225 -24.72 -2.20 13.19
CA ALA A 225 -24.37 -3.10 12.09
C ALA A 225 -24.74 -4.58 12.38
N HIS A 226 -24.87 -4.96 13.66
CA HIS A 226 -25.12 -6.35 14.06
C HIS A 226 -26.35 -6.97 13.37
N GLY A 227 -27.46 -6.24 13.30
CA GLY A 227 -28.70 -6.73 12.68
C GLY A 227 -28.53 -7.08 11.19
N PHE A 228 -27.78 -6.27 10.44
CA PHE A 228 -27.47 -6.56 9.04
C PHE A 228 -26.49 -7.73 8.90
N ILE A 229 -25.42 -7.75 9.70
CA ILE A 229 -24.38 -8.79 9.64
C ILE A 229 -25.00 -10.16 9.92
N SER A 230 -25.86 -10.27 10.94
CA SER A 230 -26.54 -11.52 11.31
C SER A 230 -27.51 -12.05 10.26
N GLN A 231 -27.96 -11.23 9.31
CA GLN A 231 -28.79 -11.66 8.18
C GLN A 231 -27.98 -12.22 7.00
N LEU A 232 -26.65 -12.05 7.00
CA LEU A 232 -25.81 -12.59 5.95
C LEU A 232 -25.69 -14.12 6.11
N PRO A 233 -25.60 -14.89 5.01
CA PRO A 233 -25.52 -16.35 5.09
C PRO A 233 -24.37 -16.90 5.95
N GLN A 234 -23.28 -16.14 6.09
CA GLN A 234 -22.09 -16.50 6.87
C GLN A 234 -21.88 -15.56 8.07
N GLY A 235 -22.83 -14.68 8.38
CA GLY A 235 -22.70 -13.75 9.50
C GLY A 235 -21.41 -12.92 9.44
N TYR A 236 -20.67 -12.93 10.55
CA TYR A 236 -19.36 -12.27 10.69
C TYR A 236 -18.24 -12.91 9.87
N ASP A 237 -18.40 -14.16 9.45
CA ASP A 237 -17.42 -14.87 8.60
C ASP A 237 -17.63 -14.59 7.11
N THR A 238 -18.61 -13.74 6.76
CA THR A 238 -18.85 -13.33 5.37
C THR A 238 -17.61 -12.62 4.83
N GLN A 239 -17.03 -13.15 3.75
CA GLN A 239 -15.91 -12.52 3.06
C GLN A 239 -16.34 -11.30 2.25
N LEU A 240 -15.53 -10.24 2.34
CA LEU A 240 -15.64 -9.03 1.55
C LEU A 240 -14.61 -9.10 0.39
N GLU A 241 -15.01 -8.72 -0.82
CA GLU A 241 -14.10 -8.63 -1.96
C GLU A 241 -13.58 -7.18 -2.17
N PHE A 242 -12.43 -7.03 -2.83
CA PHE A 242 -11.73 -5.74 -3.06
C PHE A 242 -12.57 -4.67 -3.82
N PHE A 243 -13.76 -5.04 -4.29
CA PHE A 243 -14.71 -4.17 -4.98
C PHE A 243 -16.12 -4.20 -4.38
N ASP A 244 -16.28 -4.67 -3.15
CA ASP A 244 -17.60 -4.79 -2.55
C ASP A 244 -18.13 -3.48 -1.95
N LYS A 245 -17.99 -2.38 -2.72
CA LYS A 245 -18.92 -1.24 -2.60
C LYS A 245 -20.36 -1.71 -2.82
N ASN A 246 -20.54 -2.84 -3.52
CA ASN A 246 -21.84 -3.40 -3.87
C ASN A 246 -22.56 -4.12 -2.73
N VAL A 247 -21.92 -4.67 -1.70
CA VAL A 247 -22.65 -5.24 -0.54
C VAL A 247 -23.34 -4.14 0.27
N LEU A 248 -22.68 -2.98 0.45
CA LEU A 248 -23.29 -1.81 1.07
C LEU A 248 -24.29 -1.11 0.12
N LEU A 249 -24.03 -1.08 -1.19
CA LEU A 249 -24.91 -0.43 -2.17
C LEU A 249 -26.08 -1.30 -2.67
N LYS A 250 -26.00 -2.64 -2.66
CA LYS A 250 -27.07 -3.52 -3.18
C LYS A 250 -28.34 -3.47 -2.32
N LYS A 251 -28.22 -3.28 -1.00
CA LYS A 251 -29.40 -3.07 -0.14
C LYS A 251 -29.91 -1.63 -0.14
N ARG A 252 -29.13 -0.65 -0.63
CA ARG A 252 -29.59 0.75 -0.81
C ARG A 252 -30.77 0.89 -1.78
N LYS A 253 -31.04 -0.13 -2.60
CA LYS A 253 -32.21 -0.19 -3.51
C LYS A 253 -33.35 -1.10 -3.05
N LEU A 254 -33.21 -1.83 -1.94
CA LEU A 254 -34.15 -2.90 -1.58
C LEU A 254 -34.98 -2.64 -0.31
N ASN A 255 -34.59 -1.71 0.56
CA ASN A 255 -35.38 -1.39 1.75
C ASN A 255 -35.82 0.06 1.70
N HIS A 256 -37.10 0.27 1.34
CA HIS A 256 -37.78 1.55 1.41
C HIS A 256 -38.56 1.75 2.70
N ASP A 257 -38.31 0.95 3.74
CA ASP A 257 -38.97 1.08 5.03
C ASP A 257 -38.04 0.70 6.18
N GLN A 258 -37.94 1.64 7.11
CA GLN A 258 -37.64 1.54 8.55
C GLN A 258 -36.21 1.15 9.02
N ASP A 259 -35.60 2.16 9.65
CA ASP A 259 -34.64 2.10 10.76
C ASP A 259 -33.29 1.42 10.55
N ILE A 260 -32.41 2.08 9.77
CA ILE A 260 -30.95 2.01 9.97
C ILE A 260 -30.38 3.43 9.79
N HIS A 261 -30.56 4.28 10.80
CA HIS A 261 -29.99 5.63 10.87
C HIS A 261 -29.26 5.85 12.20
N LEU A 262 -28.04 5.34 12.29
CA LEU A 262 -26.96 5.69 13.22
C LEU A 262 -25.73 5.04 12.54
N VAL A 263 -24.99 5.64 11.61
CA VAL A 263 -24.24 6.89 11.66
C VAL A 263 -24.07 7.39 10.22
N GLU A 264 -25.14 7.93 9.63
CA GLU A 264 -25.04 8.78 8.45
C GLU A 264 -26.09 9.86 8.64
N SER A 265 -25.65 11.10 8.86
CA SER A 265 -26.48 12.31 8.79
C SER A 265 -27.74 12.29 9.67
N MET A 266 -27.66 12.82 10.90
CA MET A 266 -28.83 13.55 11.40
C MET A 266 -29.09 14.70 10.41
N GLU A 267 -30.18 14.56 9.70
CA GLU A 267 -30.57 15.20 8.45
C GLU A 267 -30.66 16.73 8.50
N GLY A 268 -30.43 17.36 7.36
CA GLY A 268 -30.87 18.74 7.12
C GLY A 268 -30.09 19.48 6.04
N ASP A 269 -30.36 19.15 4.77
CA ASP A 269 -30.40 20.12 3.65
C ASP A 269 -29.24 21.14 3.48
N THR A 270 -28.01 20.79 3.85
CA THR A 270 -26.84 21.65 3.62
C THR A 270 -25.65 20.87 3.07
N SER A 271 -25.14 21.34 1.93
CA SER A 271 -24.09 20.72 1.10
C SER A 271 -22.68 20.69 1.73
N TYR A 272 -22.48 20.17 2.95
CA TYR A 272 -21.13 20.14 3.56
C TYR A 272 -20.89 18.91 4.45
N PRO A 273 -19.79 18.15 4.27
CA PRO A 273 -19.47 17.00 5.12
C PRO A 273 -18.92 17.46 6.49
N LEU A 274 -19.50 16.91 7.56
CA LEU A 274 -19.08 17.07 8.95
C LEU A 274 -17.95 16.08 9.27
N VAL A 275 -16.84 16.51 9.89
CA VAL A 275 -15.80 15.60 10.41
C VAL A 275 -15.86 15.62 11.93
N VAL A 276 -16.21 14.46 12.52
CA VAL A 276 -16.29 14.30 13.98
C VAL A 276 -14.96 13.75 14.47
N ILE A 277 -14.22 14.56 15.25
CA ILE A 277 -13.04 14.11 15.99
C ILE A 277 -13.54 13.59 17.34
N LYS A 278 -13.60 12.27 17.52
CA LYS A 278 -13.94 11.68 18.82
C LYS A 278 -12.65 11.46 19.60
N VAL A 279 -12.43 12.31 20.59
CA VAL A 279 -11.35 12.16 21.58
C VAL A 279 -11.70 10.95 22.45
N ASN A 280 -10.76 10.01 22.59
CA ASN A 280 -10.92 8.82 23.41
C ASN A 280 -11.27 9.25 24.84
N ASP A 281 -12.49 8.95 25.28
CA ASP A 281 -12.95 9.26 26.63
C ASP A 281 -12.93 7.96 27.44
N PRO A 282 -11.95 7.78 28.37
CA PRO A 282 -11.89 6.60 29.24
C PRO A 282 -13.17 6.40 30.06
N SER A 283 -13.97 7.47 30.26
CA SER A 283 -15.22 7.42 31.01
C SER A 283 -16.37 6.74 30.26
N LEU A 284 -16.29 6.55 28.94
CA LEU A 284 -17.28 5.75 28.18
C LEU A 284 -17.29 4.29 28.61
N SER A 285 -16.15 3.73 29.01
CA SER A 285 -16.07 2.38 29.58
C SER A 285 -16.86 2.26 30.89
N HIS A 286 -16.96 3.36 31.64
CA HIS A 286 -17.69 3.44 32.90
C HIS A 286 -19.16 3.82 32.70
N HIS A 287 -19.48 4.59 31.65
CA HIS A 287 -20.84 4.97 31.26
C HIS A 287 -21.61 3.80 30.63
N ILE A 288 -20.96 2.95 29.84
CA ILE A 288 -21.55 1.69 29.33
C ILE A 288 -21.88 0.75 30.50
N LYS A 289 -21.01 0.68 31.53
CA LYS A 289 -21.30 -0.04 32.77
C LYS A 289 -22.45 0.57 33.59
N LYS A 290 -22.68 1.88 33.47
CA LYS A 290 -23.72 2.60 34.23
C LYS A 290 -25.10 2.47 33.55
N LEU A 291 -25.15 2.48 32.21
CA LEU A 291 -26.36 2.18 31.44
C LEU A 291 -26.85 0.74 31.69
N ARG A 292 -25.92 -0.20 31.91
CA ARG A 292 -26.24 -1.58 32.33
C ARG A 292 -26.97 -1.69 33.68
N LYS A 293 -26.92 -0.66 34.52
CA LYS A 293 -27.53 -0.68 35.87
C LYS A 293 -28.90 0.00 35.94
N GLU A 294 -29.27 0.79 34.93
CA GLU A 294 -30.58 1.47 34.87
C GLU A 294 -31.58 0.73 33.95
N GLU A 295 -31.13 -0.28 33.19
CA GLU A 295 -32.00 -1.12 32.33
C GLU A 295 -32.43 -2.46 32.99
N TYR A 296 -32.03 -2.70 34.25
CA TYR A 296 -32.33 -3.93 35.00
C TYR A 296 -32.92 -3.69 36.41
N ASP A 297 -33.43 -2.48 36.69
CA ASP A 297 -34.29 -2.17 37.86
C ASP A 297 -35.59 -1.51 37.40
#